data_AF-A0A820YNR2-F1
#
_entry.id   AF-A0A820YNR2-F1
#
_cell.length_a   1.000
_cell.length_b   1.000
_cell.length_c   1.000
_cell.angle_alpha   90.00
_cell.angle_beta   90.00
_cell.angle_gamma   90.00
#
_symmetry.space_group_name_H-M   'P 1'
#
loop_
_entity.id
_entity.type
_entity.pdbx_description
1 polymer ?
#
loop_
_entity_poly.entity_id
_entity_poly.type
_entity_poly.pdbx_seq_one_letter_code
_entity_poly.pdbx_strand_id
1 'polypeptide(L)'
;MKYSCIGLNDLPNEILMIIFKKLNNLDVLYSLQGFNQRQNQIIQDRIFTSRVTFVKWFSHNFIDLISCDTILNRFCSEILPEIRHRIQWLDLESSSMKYILCAAHYPNLFGLGLYNISEESARYLFTDEILSSGIFKNQITTLFTTIHNNNNNDDYDEMLLSTRNIFDYIFIFFTNLIDLTFYESSYKNRLPLYFADPPSHTFRSSTLLKLNVRIQSFDDCLYLLDGRFNQLHTLYVDLTSIHRPNHIQNQFTFYIRSFMYTGNKLNLPLTEDIQRTFIDFQNNEIISYVDYFPEEKRGRCHIYSYPSFMPYYGDITNNFPGGLFNYVRVVSLCDEYPFEHEFFLRIVQSFPFMEELTVINRKGQNDKQSYKSNNDSRISSVIKYSFLNELDLLNVHDDYIEEFLFDTKTYFQNNVLLRIKCESLQRVTHNFTRDITRMNCTKINELELSGEPICSDSLQEYFSYARISYPLII
;
A
#
# COMPACT_ATOMS: atom_id res chain seq x y z
N MET A 1 -29.93 -25.61 -23.09
CA MET A 1 -29.09 -25.81 -21.89
C MET A 1 -29.97 -25.70 -20.66
N LYS A 2 -30.05 -26.73 -19.83
CA LYS A 2 -30.65 -26.63 -18.49
C LYS A 2 -29.52 -26.14 -17.57
N TYR A 3 -29.55 -24.89 -17.15
CA TYR A 3 -28.65 -24.42 -16.09
C TYR A 3 -29.04 -25.16 -14.81
N SER A 4 -28.11 -25.92 -14.24
CA SER A 4 -28.28 -26.44 -12.88
C SER A 4 -28.17 -25.27 -11.92
N CYS A 5 -29.28 -24.85 -11.31
CA CYS A 5 -29.24 -23.91 -10.21
C CYS A 5 -28.64 -24.61 -8.99
N ILE A 6 -27.33 -24.46 -8.77
CA ILE A 6 -26.68 -24.88 -7.53
C ILE A 6 -27.12 -23.89 -6.46
N GLY A 7 -27.83 -24.35 -5.43
CA GLY A 7 -28.20 -23.51 -4.31
C GLY A 7 -26.99 -23.18 -3.46
N LEU A 8 -27.00 -22.04 -2.74
CA LEU A 8 -25.92 -21.68 -1.81
C LEU A 8 -25.65 -22.81 -0.80
N ASN A 9 -26.70 -23.50 -0.35
CA ASN A 9 -26.59 -24.59 0.62
C ASN A 9 -25.91 -25.85 0.06
N ASP A 10 -25.77 -25.96 -1.26
CA ASP A 10 -25.10 -27.09 -1.91
C ASP A 10 -23.59 -26.87 -2.05
N LEU A 11 -23.12 -25.63 -1.87
CA LEU A 11 -21.70 -25.29 -1.96
C LEU A 11 -20.93 -25.75 -0.72
N PRO A 12 -19.65 -26.16 -0.84
CA PRO A 12 -18.76 -26.42 0.29
C PRO A 12 -18.53 -25.18 1.18
N ASN A 13 -18.17 -25.38 2.44
CA ASN A 13 -17.96 -24.29 3.41
C ASN A 13 -16.85 -23.32 2.95
N GLU A 14 -15.82 -23.84 2.31
CA GLU A 14 -14.66 -23.09 1.82
C GLU A 14 -15.08 -22.12 0.72
N ILE A 15 -15.93 -22.57 -0.21
CA ILE A 15 -16.47 -21.73 -1.29
C ILE A 15 -17.40 -20.67 -0.72
N LEU A 16 -18.28 -21.05 0.21
CA LEU A 16 -19.15 -20.09 0.91
C LEU A 16 -18.34 -19.03 1.65
N MET A 17 -17.24 -19.41 2.31
CA MET A 17 -16.36 -18.47 3.00
C MET A 17 -15.71 -17.48 2.02
N ILE A 18 -15.25 -17.95 0.86
CA ILE A 18 -14.67 -17.09 -0.18
C ILE A 18 -15.73 -16.11 -0.72
N ILE A 19 -16.95 -16.60 -0.97
CA ILE A 19 -18.06 -15.76 -1.44
C ILE A 19 -18.40 -14.70 -0.39
N PHE A 20 -18.62 -15.10 0.87
CA PHE A 20 -18.99 -14.19 1.94
C PHE A 20 -17.92 -13.14 2.21
N LYS A 21 -16.64 -13.49 2.15
CA LYS A 21 -15.53 -12.53 2.27
C LYS A 21 -15.50 -11.44 1.20
N LYS A 22 -16.07 -11.71 0.03
CA LYS A 22 -16.17 -10.72 -1.06
C LYS A 22 -17.37 -9.80 -0.90
N LEU A 23 -18.32 -10.16 -0.04
CA LEU A 23 -19.49 -9.34 0.25
C LEU A 23 -19.21 -8.41 1.44
N ASN A 24 -20.08 -7.42 1.63
CA ASN A 24 -20.04 -6.59 2.82
C ASN A 24 -20.27 -7.48 4.07
N ASN A 25 -19.30 -7.47 4.98
CA ASN A 25 -19.31 -8.34 6.16
C ASN A 25 -20.56 -8.12 7.03
N LEU A 26 -20.99 -6.87 7.18
CA LEU A 26 -22.16 -6.49 7.97
C LEU A 26 -23.46 -7.04 7.37
N ASP A 27 -23.63 -6.91 6.05
CA ASP A 27 -24.82 -7.39 5.35
C ASP A 27 -24.95 -8.92 5.45
N VAL A 28 -23.82 -9.63 5.33
CA VAL A 28 -23.78 -11.08 5.47
C VAL A 28 -24.11 -11.51 6.91
N LEU A 29 -23.48 -10.89 7.92
CA LEU A 29 -23.76 -11.20 9.32
C LEU A 29 -25.24 -10.97 9.64
N TYR A 30 -25.78 -9.83 9.24
CA TYR A 30 -27.17 -9.47 9.49
C TYR A 30 -28.16 -10.38 8.76
N SER A 31 -27.89 -10.70 7.49
CA SER A 31 -28.83 -11.47 6.65
C SER A 31 -28.82 -12.97 6.95
N LEU A 32 -27.69 -13.52 7.39
CA LEU A 32 -27.53 -14.96 7.58
C LEU A 32 -27.65 -15.42 9.02
N GLN A 33 -27.53 -14.51 10.00
CA GLN A 33 -27.65 -14.89 11.40
C GLN A 33 -29.05 -15.39 11.72
N GLY A 34 -29.10 -16.62 12.24
CA GLY A 34 -30.35 -17.29 12.58
C GLY A 34 -31.02 -17.99 11.39
N PHE A 35 -30.48 -17.90 10.17
CA PHE A 35 -31.09 -18.54 9.00
C PHE A 35 -30.91 -20.06 9.00
N ASN A 36 -29.68 -20.55 9.21
CA ASN A 36 -29.38 -21.97 9.30
C ASN A 36 -28.13 -22.20 10.18
N GLN A 37 -28.12 -23.30 10.95
CA GLN A 37 -27.00 -23.67 11.82
C GLN A 37 -25.64 -23.72 11.10
N ARG A 38 -25.60 -24.25 9.88
CA ARG A 38 -24.38 -24.32 9.07
C ARG A 38 -23.87 -22.92 8.69
N GLN A 39 -24.78 -22.03 8.28
CA GLN A 39 -24.40 -20.66 7.93
C GLN A 39 -23.99 -19.88 9.18
N ASN A 40 -24.66 -20.06 10.32
CA ASN A 40 -24.25 -19.49 11.60
C ASN A 40 -22.82 -19.90 11.97
N GLN A 41 -22.46 -21.18 11.78
CA GLN A 41 -21.09 -21.65 12.02
C GLN A 41 -20.08 -20.95 11.10
N ILE A 42 -20.40 -20.79 9.81
CA ILE A 42 -19.54 -20.13 8.84
C ILE A 42 -19.36 -18.65 9.18
N ILE A 43 -20.46 -17.91 9.40
CA ILE A 43 -20.38 -16.46 9.64
C ILE A 43 -19.80 -16.14 11.02
N GLN A 44 -19.87 -17.06 11.98
CA GLN A 44 -19.17 -16.88 13.25
C GLN A 44 -17.69 -17.23 13.13
N ASP A 45 -17.23 -17.93 12.09
CA ASP A 45 -15.84 -18.36 11.94
C ASP A 45 -14.85 -17.18 12.11
N ARG A 46 -13.72 -17.46 12.76
CA ARG A 46 -12.70 -16.44 13.05
C ARG A 46 -12.21 -15.76 11.78
N ILE A 47 -12.10 -16.50 10.68
CA ILE A 47 -11.63 -15.99 9.40
C ILE A 47 -12.57 -14.90 8.85
N PHE A 48 -13.87 -14.98 9.16
CA PHE A 48 -14.87 -14.02 8.72
C PHE A 48 -15.05 -12.87 9.72
N THR A 49 -15.00 -13.18 11.01
CA THR A 49 -15.29 -12.23 12.11
C THR A 49 -14.06 -11.49 12.64
N SER A 50 -12.84 -11.85 12.22
CA SER A 50 -11.63 -11.20 12.72
C SER A 50 -11.55 -9.72 12.35
N ARG A 51 -12.13 -9.33 11.21
CA ARG A 51 -12.23 -7.94 10.77
C ARG A 51 -13.67 -7.64 10.40
N VAL A 52 -14.27 -6.69 11.11
CA VAL A 52 -15.66 -6.24 10.85
C VAL A 52 -15.63 -4.78 10.42
N THR A 53 -16.35 -4.47 9.35
CA THR A 53 -16.35 -3.15 8.72
C THR A 53 -17.74 -2.53 8.73
N PHE A 54 -17.85 -1.36 9.36
CA PHE A 54 -19.04 -0.52 9.50
C PHE A 54 -18.89 0.82 8.72
N VAL A 55 -18.14 0.78 7.62
CA VAL A 55 -17.86 1.95 6.76
C VAL A 55 -18.81 1.91 5.55
N LYS A 56 -19.37 3.07 5.15
CA LYS A 56 -20.14 3.25 3.90
C LYS A 56 -21.50 2.56 3.78
N TRP A 57 -22.14 2.21 4.89
CA TRP A 57 -23.57 1.88 4.89
C TRP A 57 -24.46 3.04 4.39
N PHE A 58 -23.98 4.29 4.45
CA PHE A 58 -24.78 5.49 4.16
C PHE A 58 -24.66 6.07 2.74
N SER A 59 -23.86 5.45 1.85
CA SER A 59 -23.30 6.27 0.76
C SER A 59 -24.10 6.39 -0.54
N HIS A 60 -25.11 5.57 -0.87
CA HIS A 60 -25.66 5.62 -2.24
C HIS A 60 -27.19 5.55 -2.42
N ASN A 61 -27.99 5.47 -1.36
CA ASN A 61 -29.44 5.70 -1.48
C ASN A 61 -29.96 6.38 -0.23
N PHE A 62 -30.76 7.44 -0.41
CA PHE A 62 -31.55 8.16 0.59
C PHE A 62 -32.62 7.26 1.25
N ILE A 63 -32.28 6.03 1.63
CA ILE A 63 -33.16 5.20 2.47
C ILE A 63 -32.93 5.67 3.91
N ASP A 64 -34.00 6.23 4.48
CA ASP A 64 -34.10 6.90 5.77
C ASP A 64 -33.05 6.50 6.83
N LEU A 65 -32.41 7.51 7.45
CA LEU A 65 -31.59 7.37 8.66
C LEU A 65 -32.26 6.48 9.73
N ILE A 66 -33.60 6.48 9.78
CA ILE A 66 -34.41 5.70 10.71
C ILE A 66 -34.19 4.18 10.53
N SER A 67 -33.95 3.71 9.30
CA SER A 67 -33.69 2.28 9.04
C SER A 67 -32.31 1.84 9.54
N CYS A 68 -31.32 2.73 9.47
CA CYS A 68 -29.95 2.43 9.88
C CYS A 68 -29.82 2.20 11.39
N ASP A 69 -30.52 3.00 12.21
CA ASP A 69 -30.50 2.84 13.66
C ASP A 69 -31.13 1.50 14.07
N THR A 70 -32.21 1.07 13.43
CA THR A 70 -32.86 -0.21 13.78
C THR A 70 -31.94 -1.40 13.52
N ILE A 71 -31.23 -1.39 12.39
CA ILE A 71 -30.33 -2.49 12.07
C ILE A 71 -29.07 -2.42 12.93
N LEU A 72 -28.49 -1.24 13.13
CA LEU A 72 -27.32 -1.08 13.99
C LEU A 72 -27.63 -1.49 15.43
N ASN A 73 -28.79 -1.08 15.96
CA ASN A 73 -29.24 -1.48 17.30
C ASN A 73 -29.41 -2.99 17.40
N ARG A 74 -30.06 -3.61 16.40
CA ARG A 74 -30.22 -5.07 16.36
C ARG A 74 -28.88 -5.79 16.25
N PHE A 75 -27.96 -5.27 15.45
CA PHE A 75 -26.62 -5.81 15.31
C PHE A 75 -25.89 -5.76 16.65
N CYS A 76 -25.92 -4.61 17.33
CA CYS A 76 -25.31 -4.41 18.64
C CYS A 76 -25.90 -5.30 19.73
N SER A 77 -27.21 -5.57 19.70
CA SER A 77 -27.89 -6.36 20.73
C SER A 77 -27.88 -7.87 20.49
N GLU A 78 -27.94 -8.32 19.23
CA GLU A 78 -28.09 -9.73 18.89
C GLU A 78 -26.78 -10.35 18.35
N ILE A 79 -26.08 -9.64 17.47
CA ILE A 79 -24.98 -10.22 16.67
C ILE A 79 -23.64 -10.02 17.38
N LEU A 80 -23.37 -8.77 17.72
CA LEU A 80 -22.10 -8.34 18.30
C LEU A 80 -21.72 -9.09 19.58
N PRO A 81 -22.64 -9.39 20.53
CA PRO A 81 -22.30 -10.15 21.72
C PRO A 81 -21.79 -11.57 21.42
N GLU A 82 -22.27 -12.19 20.34
CA GLU A 82 -21.85 -13.53 19.93
C GLU A 82 -20.44 -13.53 19.32
N ILE A 83 -20.09 -12.50 18.56
CA ILE A 83 -18.82 -12.46 17.81
C ILE A 83 -17.71 -11.61 18.42
N ARG A 84 -18.00 -10.76 19.43
CA ARG A 84 -17.04 -9.79 20.02
C ARG A 84 -15.70 -10.37 20.45
N HIS A 85 -15.67 -11.63 20.87
CA HIS A 85 -14.45 -12.31 21.30
C HIS A 85 -13.56 -12.76 20.13
N ARG A 86 -14.04 -12.72 18.89
CA ARG A 86 -13.30 -13.09 17.67
C ARG A 86 -12.79 -11.88 16.89
N ILE A 87 -13.37 -10.71 17.14
CA ILE A 87 -13.02 -9.46 16.49
C ILE A 87 -11.62 -9.02 16.93
N GLN A 88 -10.77 -8.81 15.94
CA GLN A 88 -9.39 -8.35 16.07
C GLN A 88 -9.17 -6.96 15.46
N TRP A 89 -10.00 -6.60 14.48
CA TRP A 89 -9.98 -5.33 13.77
C TRP A 89 -11.41 -4.80 13.57
N LEU A 90 -11.63 -3.51 13.84
CA LEU A 90 -12.88 -2.80 13.56
C LEU A 90 -12.61 -1.63 12.63
N ASP A 91 -13.33 -1.55 11.50
CA ASP A 91 -13.38 -0.35 10.67
C ASP A 91 -14.72 0.37 10.95
N LEU A 92 -14.69 1.61 11.45
CA LEU A 92 -15.83 2.36 11.93
C LEU A 92 -15.91 3.73 11.26
N GLU A 93 -17.11 4.13 10.86
CA GLU A 93 -17.39 5.52 10.50
C GLU A 93 -17.74 6.33 11.76
N SER A 94 -17.46 7.63 11.76
CA SER A 94 -17.71 8.52 12.91
C SER A 94 -19.14 8.41 13.46
N SER A 95 -20.14 8.21 12.59
CA SER A 95 -21.56 8.09 12.95
C SER A 95 -21.90 6.80 13.72
N SER A 96 -21.23 5.67 13.43
CA SER A 96 -21.53 4.37 14.05
C SER A 96 -20.65 4.07 15.26
N MET A 97 -19.54 4.80 15.42
CA MET A 97 -18.48 4.46 16.35
C MET A 97 -18.94 4.32 17.80
N LYS A 98 -19.71 5.30 18.30
CA LYS A 98 -20.21 5.28 19.68
C LYS A 98 -21.02 4.01 19.96
N TYR A 99 -21.95 3.67 19.07
CA TYR A 99 -22.81 2.51 19.24
C TYR A 99 -22.00 1.21 19.29
N ILE A 100 -21.08 1.03 18.35
CA ILE A 100 -20.28 -0.19 18.26
C ILE A 100 -19.31 -0.31 19.44
N LEU A 101 -18.56 0.75 19.76
CA LEU A 101 -17.56 0.69 20.82
C LEU A 101 -18.18 0.56 22.22
N CYS A 102 -19.38 1.11 22.45
CA CYS A 102 -20.09 0.96 23.73
C CYS A 102 -20.87 -0.35 23.86
N ALA A 103 -21.24 -1.02 22.76
CA ALA A 103 -22.13 -2.18 22.81
C ALA A 103 -21.47 -3.45 23.37
N ALA A 104 -20.15 -3.55 23.32
CA ALA A 104 -19.45 -4.78 23.70
C ALA A 104 -18.03 -4.54 24.22
N HIS A 105 -17.55 -5.48 25.03
CA HIS A 105 -16.13 -5.62 25.33
C HIS A 105 -15.46 -6.52 24.29
N TYR A 106 -14.40 -6.02 23.65
CA TYR A 106 -13.69 -6.73 22.59
C TYR A 106 -12.32 -7.20 23.08
N PRO A 107 -12.17 -8.37 23.71
CA PRO A 107 -10.92 -8.76 24.37
C PRO A 107 -9.73 -8.97 23.43
N ASN A 108 -9.96 -9.16 22.13
CA ASN A 108 -8.93 -9.46 21.13
C ASN A 108 -8.70 -8.33 20.10
N LEU A 109 -9.38 -7.20 20.24
CA LEU A 109 -9.27 -6.04 19.35
C LEU A 109 -7.92 -5.36 19.52
N PHE A 110 -7.04 -5.42 18.52
CA PHE A 110 -5.76 -4.72 18.54
C PHE A 110 -5.65 -3.65 17.44
N GLY A 111 -6.56 -3.69 16.46
CA GLY A 111 -6.57 -2.78 15.32
C GLY A 111 -7.88 -2.01 15.21
N LEU A 112 -7.78 -0.73 14.87
CA LEU A 112 -8.93 0.16 14.71
C LEU A 112 -8.75 1.02 13.46
N GLY A 113 -9.75 1.01 12.57
CA GLY A 113 -9.87 1.89 11.41
C GLY A 113 -10.98 2.90 11.66
N LEU A 114 -10.67 4.18 11.74
CA LEU A 114 -11.62 5.25 11.99
C LEU A 114 -11.80 6.09 10.73
N TYR A 115 -13.02 6.23 10.25
CA TYR A 115 -13.30 6.88 8.98
C TYR A 115 -14.16 8.12 9.18
N ASN A 116 -13.84 9.18 8.43
CA ASN A 116 -14.56 10.44 8.42
C ASN A 116 -14.66 11.11 9.81
N ILE A 117 -13.54 11.17 10.53
CA ILE A 117 -13.46 11.75 11.87
C ILE A 117 -13.37 13.27 11.77
N SER A 118 -14.34 13.96 12.38
CA SER A 118 -14.26 15.39 12.66
C SER A 118 -13.54 15.64 13.99
N GLU A 119 -13.07 16.87 14.23
CA GLU A 119 -12.48 17.24 15.52
C GLU A 119 -13.45 17.02 16.67
N GLU A 120 -14.73 17.39 16.49
CA GLU A 120 -15.76 17.17 17.50
C GLU A 120 -15.93 15.69 17.82
N SER A 121 -15.96 14.84 16.79
CA SER A 121 -16.04 13.38 16.97
C SER A 121 -14.81 12.87 17.71
N ALA A 122 -13.61 13.28 17.32
CA ALA A 122 -12.36 12.87 17.96
C ALA A 122 -12.32 13.31 19.43
N ARG A 123 -12.66 14.57 19.72
CA ARG A 123 -12.77 15.08 21.09
C ARG A 123 -13.73 14.20 21.89
N TYR A 124 -14.95 14.02 21.40
CA TYR A 124 -15.96 13.18 22.04
C TYR A 124 -15.48 11.74 22.30
N LEU A 125 -14.72 11.15 21.38
CA LEU A 125 -14.24 9.76 21.50
C LEU A 125 -13.09 9.63 22.48
N PHE A 126 -12.13 10.54 22.41
CA PHE A 126 -10.84 10.40 23.10
C PHE A 126 -10.76 11.18 24.41
N THR A 127 -11.63 12.17 24.62
CA THR A 127 -11.69 12.94 25.88
C THR A 127 -12.85 12.56 26.77
N ASP A 128 -14.00 12.13 26.23
CA ASP A 128 -15.18 11.82 27.04
C ASP A 128 -15.20 10.35 27.50
N GLU A 129 -16.06 10.05 28.48
CA GLU A 129 -16.13 8.77 29.21
C GLU A 129 -16.45 7.51 28.37
N ILE A 130 -16.61 7.63 27.04
CA ILE A 130 -16.99 6.50 26.18
C ILE A 130 -15.87 5.49 26.04
N LEU A 131 -14.65 5.96 25.75
CA LEU A 131 -13.48 5.09 25.67
C LEU A 131 -12.66 5.08 26.96
N SER A 132 -13.11 5.80 28.00
CA SER A 132 -12.43 5.88 29.31
C SER A 132 -12.43 4.57 30.10
N SER A 133 -13.11 3.52 29.61
CA SER A 133 -13.07 2.17 30.21
C SER A 133 -11.65 1.57 30.29
N GLY A 134 -10.61 2.27 29.83
CA GLY A 134 -9.19 1.92 29.96
C GLY A 134 -8.76 0.76 29.06
N ILE A 135 -9.74 -0.04 28.61
CA ILE A 135 -9.58 -1.20 27.77
C ILE A 135 -8.95 -0.80 26.43
N PHE A 136 -9.59 0.06 25.66
CA PHE A 136 -9.08 0.43 24.33
C PHE A 136 -7.73 1.16 24.38
N LYS A 137 -7.51 1.95 25.45
CA LYS A 137 -6.31 2.75 25.67
C LYS A 137 -5.01 1.96 25.49
N ASN A 138 -4.98 0.78 26.10
CA ASN A 138 -3.80 -0.09 26.13
C ASN A 138 -3.87 -1.23 25.11
N GLN A 139 -5.04 -1.49 24.54
CA GLN A 139 -5.26 -2.66 23.71
C GLN A 139 -5.01 -2.39 22.22
N ILE A 140 -5.30 -1.17 21.76
CA ILE A 140 -5.08 -0.79 20.37
C ILE A 140 -3.59 -0.52 20.14
N THR A 141 -3.02 -1.29 19.23
CA THR A 141 -1.62 -1.19 18.79
C THR A 141 -1.53 -0.67 17.35
N THR A 142 -2.59 -0.80 16.56
CA THR A 142 -2.66 -0.29 15.19
C THR A 142 -3.87 0.61 15.02
N LEU A 143 -3.65 1.84 14.57
CA LEU A 143 -4.70 2.80 14.26
C LEU A 143 -4.58 3.25 12.80
N PHE A 144 -5.65 3.11 12.06
CA PHE A 144 -5.86 3.77 10.78
C PHE A 144 -6.92 4.85 10.99
N THR A 145 -6.71 6.07 10.52
CA THR A 145 -7.71 7.13 10.64
C THR A 145 -7.83 7.96 9.38
N THR A 146 -9.06 8.36 9.04
CA THR A 146 -9.34 9.38 8.03
C THR A 146 -10.11 10.54 8.60
N ILE A 147 -9.66 11.76 8.31
CA ILE A 147 -10.33 12.98 8.75
C ILE A 147 -11.34 13.45 7.72
N HIS A 148 -12.51 13.85 8.21
CA HIS A 148 -13.48 14.60 7.45
C HIS A 148 -13.54 16.03 7.94
N ASN A 149 -13.17 16.98 7.08
CA ASN A 149 -13.40 18.38 7.37
C ASN A 149 -14.75 18.82 6.79
N ASN A 150 -15.68 19.19 7.68
CA ASN A 150 -17.01 19.67 7.34
C ASN A 150 -17.04 21.15 6.92
N ASN A 151 -15.91 21.85 7.06
CA ASN A 151 -15.89 23.28 6.80
C ASN A 151 -15.93 23.54 5.29
N ASN A 152 -17.11 23.94 4.81
CA ASN A 152 -17.31 24.51 3.48
C ASN A 152 -16.61 25.88 3.31
N ASN A 153 -16.10 26.45 4.41
CA ASN A 153 -15.30 27.65 4.37
C ASN A 153 -13.86 27.26 4.04
N ASP A 154 -13.27 27.92 3.05
CA ASP A 154 -11.85 27.80 2.68
C ASP A 154 -10.88 28.34 3.77
N ASP A 155 -11.27 28.33 5.05
CA ASP A 155 -10.40 28.74 6.16
C ASP A 155 -9.38 27.63 6.45
N TYR A 156 -8.18 27.90 5.95
CA TYR A 156 -7.04 27.00 6.01
C TYR A 156 -6.55 26.75 7.43
N ASP A 157 -6.54 27.79 8.27
CA ASP A 157 -5.95 27.73 9.61
C ASP A 157 -6.83 26.90 10.56
N GLU A 158 -8.15 27.02 10.43
CA GLU A 158 -9.11 26.24 11.22
C GLU A 158 -8.99 24.73 10.92
N MET A 159 -8.83 24.38 9.65
CA MET A 159 -8.64 22.97 9.25
C MET A 159 -7.35 22.37 9.81
N LEU A 160 -6.26 23.14 9.76
CA LEU A 160 -4.97 22.71 10.31
C LEU A 160 -5.05 22.51 11.83
N LEU A 161 -5.72 23.44 12.53
CA LEU A 161 -5.94 23.34 13.96
C LEU A 161 -6.76 22.09 14.33
N SER A 162 -7.86 21.84 13.62
CA SER A 162 -8.70 20.66 13.78
C SER A 162 -7.92 19.36 13.62
N THR A 163 -7.10 19.29 12.56
CA THR A 163 -6.26 18.14 12.26
C THR A 163 -5.23 17.89 13.37
N ARG A 164 -4.58 18.97 13.85
CA ARG A 164 -3.65 18.93 14.99
C ARG A 164 -4.34 18.44 16.26
N ASN A 165 -5.52 18.97 16.57
CA ASN A 165 -6.27 18.57 17.77
C ASN A 165 -6.61 17.08 17.73
N ILE A 166 -6.98 16.53 16.56
CA ILE A 166 -7.24 15.10 16.38
C ILE A 166 -6.00 14.26 16.68
N PHE A 167 -4.83 14.66 16.19
CA PHE A 167 -3.58 13.97 16.52
C PHE A 167 -3.25 14.01 18.01
N ASP A 168 -3.44 15.17 18.64
CA ASP A 168 -3.21 15.31 20.08
C ASP A 168 -4.15 14.39 20.87
N TYR A 169 -5.43 14.34 20.50
CA TYR A 169 -6.37 13.41 21.10
C TYR A 169 -5.94 11.94 20.94
N ILE A 170 -5.48 11.55 19.75
CA ILE A 170 -4.99 10.17 19.48
C ILE A 170 -3.79 9.82 20.36
N PHE A 171 -2.76 10.67 20.40
CA PHE A 171 -1.54 10.38 21.13
C PHE A 171 -1.70 10.48 22.65
N ILE A 172 -2.58 11.35 23.14
CA ILE A 172 -2.95 11.41 24.56
C ILE A 172 -3.72 10.15 24.96
N PHE A 173 -4.60 9.68 24.08
CA PHE A 173 -5.44 8.53 24.36
C PHE A 173 -4.67 7.22 24.27
N PHE A 174 -4.08 6.85 23.12
CA PHE A 174 -3.47 5.53 22.94
C PHE A 174 -2.03 5.45 23.48
N THR A 175 -1.84 4.67 24.54
CA THR A 175 -0.53 4.51 25.19
C THR A 175 0.34 3.41 24.60
N ASN A 176 -0.26 2.46 23.88
CA ASN A 176 0.44 1.31 23.28
C ASN A 176 0.41 1.33 21.74
N LEU A 177 0.18 2.49 21.14
CA LEU A 177 0.09 2.62 19.69
C LEU A 177 1.47 2.35 19.06
N ILE A 178 1.55 1.38 18.15
CA ILE A 178 2.76 0.93 17.46
C ILE A 178 2.76 1.39 16.01
N ASP A 179 1.63 1.26 15.31
CA ASP A 179 1.46 1.67 13.91
C ASP A 179 0.30 2.67 13.82
N LEU A 180 0.60 3.88 13.33
CA LEU A 180 -0.38 4.91 13.03
C LEU A 180 -0.34 5.23 11.55
N THR A 181 -1.46 5.01 10.87
CA THR A 181 -1.70 5.45 9.51
C THR A 181 -2.79 6.51 9.49
N PHE A 182 -2.47 7.65 8.90
CA PHE A 182 -3.31 8.84 8.92
C PHE A 182 -3.47 9.38 7.50
N TYR A 183 -4.70 9.40 7.02
CA TYR A 183 -5.07 9.95 5.71
C TYR A 183 -6.18 10.99 5.85
N GLU A 184 -6.38 11.80 4.82
CA GLU A 184 -7.56 12.67 4.73
C GLU A 184 -8.58 12.02 3.79
N SER A 185 -9.87 11.96 4.16
CA SER A 185 -10.89 11.23 3.39
C SER A 185 -11.43 12.00 2.19
N SER A 186 -11.09 13.28 2.05
CA SER A 186 -11.61 14.16 1.00
C SER A 186 -10.96 13.81 -0.35
N TYR A 187 -11.75 13.19 -1.24
CA TYR A 187 -11.41 12.97 -2.64
C TYR A 187 -11.30 14.32 -3.36
N LYS A 188 -10.13 14.98 -3.28
CA LYS A 188 -9.54 15.98 -4.20
C LYS A 188 -8.60 16.92 -3.43
N ASN A 189 -7.29 16.66 -3.53
CA ASN A 189 -6.23 17.70 -3.48
C ASN A 189 -6.24 18.76 -2.36
N ARG A 190 -6.64 18.46 -1.13
CA ARG A 190 -6.46 19.35 0.03
C ARG A 190 -6.37 18.50 1.30
N LEU A 191 -5.68 18.85 2.38
CA LEU A 191 -4.39 19.52 2.53
C LEU A 191 -3.51 18.67 3.47
N PRO A 192 -2.20 18.70 3.26
CA PRO A 192 -1.26 18.04 4.15
C PRO A 192 -1.24 18.59 5.60
N LEU A 193 -0.71 17.80 6.54
CA LEU A 193 -0.40 18.24 7.91
C LEU A 193 0.62 19.37 7.92
N TYR A 194 0.28 20.47 8.60
CA TYR A 194 1.19 21.57 8.89
C TYR A 194 1.51 21.60 10.39
N PHE A 195 2.79 21.51 10.73
CA PHE A 195 3.32 21.65 12.06
C PHE A 195 4.01 23.02 12.16
N ALA A 196 3.21 24.09 12.27
CA ALA A 196 3.74 25.42 12.57
C ALA A 196 4.30 25.44 14.01
N ASP A 197 5.60 25.18 14.16
CA ASP A 197 6.37 25.28 15.41
C ASP A 197 5.60 24.79 16.65
N PRO A 198 5.05 23.55 16.64
CA PRO A 198 4.28 23.06 17.77
C PRO A 198 5.22 22.98 18.98
N PRO A 199 4.75 23.32 20.19
CA PRO A 199 5.53 23.15 21.40
C PRO A 199 6.13 21.75 21.45
N SER A 200 7.38 21.62 21.92
CA SER A 200 8.11 20.34 21.90
C SER A 200 7.42 19.20 22.68
N HIS A 201 6.36 19.49 23.43
CA HIS A 201 5.52 18.53 24.16
C HIS A 201 4.31 18.00 23.36
N THR A 202 4.01 18.58 22.20
CA THR A 202 2.90 18.16 21.33
C THR A 202 3.32 16.93 20.50
N PHE A 203 2.42 15.95 20.33
CA PHE A 203 2.65 14.71 19.57
C PHE A 203 3.82 13.84 20.07
N ARG A 204 3.75 13.35 21.30
CA ARG A 204 4.76 12.40 21.82
C ARG A 204 4.21 10.99 21.87
N SER A 205 5.00 10.02 21.40
CA SER A 205 4.75 8.61 21.66
C SER A 205 6.07 7.88 21.91
N SER A 206 6.09 7.07 22.96
CA SER A 206 7.21 6.20 23.29
C SER A 206 7.06 4.77 22.77
N THR A 207 5.97 4.48 22.04
CA THR A 207 5.66 3.13 21.54
C THR A 207 5.52 3.07 20.02
N LEU A 208 5.35 4.23 19.38
CA LEU A 208 5.12 4.31 17.95
C LEU A 208 6.39 3.91 17.18
N LEU A 209 6.30 2.80 16.44
CA LEU A 209 7.38 2.29 15.59
C LEU A 209 7.19 2.68 14.13
N LYS A 210 5.94 2.85 13.69
CA LYS A 210 5.58 3.20 12.32
C LYS A 210 4.56 4.33 12.30
N LEU A 211 4.85 5.35 11.50
CA LEU A 211 3.97 6.48 11.24
C LEU A 211 3.84 6.65 9.73
N ASN A 212 2.61 6.69 9.22
CA ASN A 212 2.30 6.96 7.83
C ASN A 212 1.38 8.17 7.76
N VAL A 213 1.89 9.28 7.22
CA VAL A 213 1.26 10.60 7.29
C VAL A 213 1.45 11.37 6.00
N ARG A 214 0.50 12.24 5.69
CA ARG A 214 0.63 13.26 4.64
C ARG A 214 0.95 14.61 5.27
N ILE A 215 2.11 15.19 4.97
CA ILE A 215 2.57 16.44 5.60
C ILE A 215 2.95 17.49 4.56
N GLN A 216 2.97 18.76 4.98
CA GLN A 216 2.90 19.87 4.04
C GLN A 216 4.26 20.12 3.49
N SER A 217 5.17 20.42 4.40
CA SER A 217 6.54 20.78 4.10
C SER A 217 7.50 19.75 4.68
N PHE A 218 8.73 19.80 4.20
CA PHE A 218 9.81 19.03 4.78
C PHE A 218 10.10 19.43 6.24
N ASP A 219 9.90 20.71 6.60
CA ASP A 219 10.12 21.19 7.97
C ASP A 219 9.13 20.53 8.95
N ASP A 220 7.90 20.30 8.51
CA ASP A 220 6.89 19.52 9.23
C ASP A 220 7.38 18.10 9.53
N CYS A 221 8.15 17.51 8.60
CA CYS A 221 8.76 16.20 8.79
C CYS A 221 9.75 16.24 9.96
N LEU A 222 10.58 17.28 9.97
CA LEU A 222 11.63 17.43 10.96
C LEU A 222 11.08 17.66 12.36
N TYR A 223 9.95 18.35 12.50
CA TYR A 223 9.28 18.45 13.80
C TYR A 223 8.85 17.08 14.32
N LEU A 224 8.40 16.15 13.47
CA LEU A 224 8.12 14.77 13.90
C LEU A 224 9.42 14.01 14.30
N LEU A 225 10.57 14.43 13.78
CA LEU A 225 11.86 13.76 13.94
C LEU A 225 12.76 14.43 15.00
N ASP A 226 12.23 15.41 15.73
CA ASP A 226 12.95 16.15 16.79
C ASP A 226 13.18 15.35 18.08
N GLY A 227 12.77 14.08 18.11
CA GLY A 227 12.91 13.18 19.25
C GLY A 227 11.60 12.92 20.01
N ARG A 228 10.48 13.54 19.61
CA ARG A 228 9.15 13.27 20.19
C ARG A 228 8.63 11.84 19.96
N PHE A 229 9.14 11.14 18.94
CA PHE A 229 8.92 9.71 18.71
C PHE A 229 10.23 8.92 18.80
N ASN A 230 10.70 8.70 20.02
CA ASN A 230 12.02 8.09 20.26
C ASN A 230 12.14 6.61 19.83
N GLN A 231 11.03 5.92 19.55
CA GLN A 231 11.02 4.55 19.03
C GLN A 231 10.65 4.46 17.53
N LEU A 232 10.45 5.60 16.85
CA LEU A 232 10.01 5.59 15.45
C LEU A 232 11.12 5.02 14.56
N HIS A 233 10.84 3.89 13.92
CA HIS A 233 11.75 3.23 12.97
C HIS A 233 11.38 3.50 11.53
N THR A 234 10.08 3.66 11.27
CA THR A 234 9.56 3.79 9.91
C THR A 234 8.63 4.99 9.83
N LEU A 235 9.05 6.01 9.08
CA LEU A 235 8.23 7.17 8.78
C LEU A 235 7.93 7.19 7.28
N TYR A 236 6.68 6.91 6.91
CA TYR A 236 6.17 7.13 5.57
C TYR A 236 5.55 8.52 5.51
N VAL A 237 6.09 9.35 4.63
CA VAL A 237 5.60 10.71 4.43
C VAL A 237 5.16 10.88 2.99
N ASP A 238 3.93 11.35 2.79
CA ASP A 238 3.50 11.97 1.55
C ASP A 238 3.64 13.50 1.67
N LEU A 239 4.67 14.06 1.04
CA LEU A 239 5.01 15.48 1.08
C LEU A 239 4.38 16.24 -0.08
N THR A 240 3.78 17.40 0.20
CA THR A 240 3.21 18.27 -0.84
C THR A 240 4.08 19.45 -1.28
N SER A 241 5.01 19.89 -0.44
CA SER A 241 6.00 20.93 -0.72
C SER A 241 7.33 20.58 -0.06
N ILE A 242 8.44 21.02 -0.67
CA ILE A 242 9.78 20.85 -0.12
C ILE A 242 10.39 22.24 0.03
N HIS A 243 10.70 22.64 1.26
CA HIS A 243 11.42 23.87 1.60
C HIS A 243 12.70 23.53 2.37
N ARG A 244 13.62 24.50 2.46
CA ARG A 244 14.92 24.30 3.12
C ARG A 244 14.74 24.26 4.65
N PRO A 245 15.18 23.19 5.32
CA PRO A 245 15.15 23.10 6.77
C PRO A 245 16.26 23.90 7.43
N ASN A 246 15.96 24.46 8.60
CA ASN A 246 16.90 25.32 9.31
C ASN A 246 17.78 24.59 10.32
N HIS A 247 17.42 23.43 10.89
CA HIS A 247 18.27 22.71 11.86
C HIS A 247 17.94 21.21 11.93
N ILE A 248 18.96 20.33 11.88
CA ILE A 248 18.79 18.88 12.12
C ILE A 248 19.93 18.35 13.01
N GLN A 249 19.62 17.69 14.13
CA GLN A 249 20.62 17.16 15.08
C GLN A 249 20.47 15.68 15.47
N ASN A 250 19.47 14.95 14.98
CA ASN A 250 19.20 13.57 15.44
C ASN A 250 19.63 12.47 14.45
N GLN A 251 20.04 11.33 15.01
CA GLN A 251 20.45 10.12 14.31
C GLN A 251 19.26 9.20 14.05
N PHE A 252 18.78 9.08 12.81
CA PHE A 252 17.81 8.06 12.42
C PHE A 252 17.96 7.69 10.94
N THR A 253 17.49 6.50 10.58
CA THR A 253 17.37 6.08 9.19
C THR A 253 16.01 6.51 8.67
N PHE A 254 15.93 7.12 7.49
CA PHE A 254 14.66 7.52 6.88
C PHE A 254 14.61 7.23 5.39
N TYR A 255 13.40 7.10 4.86
CA TYR A 255 13.09 7.10 3.44
C TYR A 255 11.87 7.99 3.22
N ILE A 256 12.10 9.11 2.54
CA ILE A 256 11.11 10.13 2.26
C ILE A 256 10.86 10.11 0.76
N ARG A 257 9.57 10.04 0.43
CA ARG A 257 9.11 10.11 -0.95
C ARG A 257 8.12 11.26 -1.07
N SER A 258 8.44 12.25 -1.88
CA SER A 258 7.56 13.38 -2.13
C SER A 258 7.08 13.38 -3.56
N PHE A 259 5.85 13.85 -3.78
CA PHE A 259 5.33 14.18 -5.10
C PHE A 259 5.22 15.70 -5.24
N MET A 260 5.64 16.21 -6.38
CA MET A 260 5.62 17.64 -6.69
C MET A 260 4.73 17.87 -7.89
N TYR A 261 3.96 18.95 -7.90
CA TYR A 261 3.20 19.35 -9.09
C TYR A 261 4.07 20.25 -9.98
N THR A 262 4.24 19.90 -11.26
CA THR A 262 5.15 20.63 -12.18
C THR A 262 4.44 21.68 -13.04
N GLY A 263 3.18 22.01 -12.73
CA GLY A 263 2.40 22.98 -13.51
C GLY A 263 3.05 24.38 -13.58
N ASN A 264 3.88 24.74 -12.61
CA ASN A 264 4.72 25.94 -12.64
C ASN A 264 6.18 25.55 -12.90
N LYS A 265 6.56 25.49 -14.19
CA LYS A 265 7.90 25.05 -14.65
C LYS A 265 9.08 25.92 -14.20
N LEU A 266 8.84 27.07 -13.57
CA LEU A 266 9.89 28.08 -13.37
C LEU A 266 10.88 27.74 -12.23
N ASN A 267 10.52 26.88 -11.27
CA ASN A 267 11.38 26.55 -10.12
C ASN A 267 11.22 25.08 -9.69
N LEU A 268 11.62 24.14 -10.55
CA LEU A 268 11.63 22.73 -10.21
C LEU A 268 12.94 22.39 -9.45
N PRO A 269 12.88 21.82 -8.23
CA PRO A 269 14.08 21.59 -7.43
C PRO A 269 14.98 20.52 -8.07
N LEU A 270 16.27 20.81 -8.21
CA LEU A 270 17.21 19.81 -8.69
C LEU A 270 17.58 18.84 -7.58
N THR A 271 18.11 17.67 -7.94
CA THR A 271 18.67 16.71 -7.00
C THR A 271 19.67 17.39 -6.06
N GLU A 272 20.53 18.26 -6.58
CA GLU A 272 21.51 19.00 -5.79
C GLU A 272 20.87 20.00 -4.81
N ASP A 273 19.73 20.58 -5.17
CA ASP A 273 19.02 21.52 -4.29
C ASP A 273 18.44 20.79 -3.08
N ILE A 274 17.88 19.60 -3.31
CA ILE A 274 17.43 18.70 -2.24
C ILE A 274 18.62 18.21 -1.44
N GLN A 275 19.68 17.74 -2.08
CA GLN A 275 20.86 17.24 -1.37
C GLN A 275 21.48 18.30 -0.44
N ARG A 276 21.50 19.57 -0.87
CA ARG A 276 21.98 20.70 -0.07
C ARG A 276 21.15 20.97 1.18
N THR A 277 19.88 20.57 1.23
CA THR A 277 19.07 20.71 2.45
C THR A 277 19.57 19.83 3.59
N PHE A 278 20.45 18.88 3.29
CA PHE A 278 20.98 17.90 4.23
C PHE A 278 22.47 18.04 4.50
N ILE A 279 23.12 19.13 4.04
CA ILE A 279 24.57 19.27 4.15
C ILE A 279 25.06 19.28 5.61
N ASP A 280 24.23 19.75 6.53
CA ASP A 280 24.55 19.82 7.96
C ASP A 280 24.15 18.54 8.73
N PHE A 281 23.64 17.50 8.06
CA PHE A 281 23.22 16.26 8.70
C PHE A 281 24.44 15.36 8.99
N GLN A 282 24.90 15.34 10.24
CA GLN A 282 26.25 14.90 10.57
C GLN A 282 26.55 13.39 10.62
N ASN A 283 25.62 12.47 10.32
CA ASN A 283 25.84 11.06 10.67
C ASN A 283 25.52 10.00 9.60
N ASN A 284 24.82 10.35 8.52
CA ASN A 284 24.54 9.43 7.41
C ASN A 284 24.79 10.13 6.09
N GLU A 285 25.33 9.40 5.11
CA GLU A 285 25.27 9.85 3.72
C GLU A 285 23.80 9.88 3.33
N ILE A 286 23.27 11.06 3.07
CA ILE A 286 21.93 11.20 2.54
C ILE A 286 22.04 11.09 1.03
N ILE A 287 21.18 10.30 0.41
CA ILE A 287 21.08 10.22 -1.04
C ILE A 287 19.72 10.76 -1.40
N SER A 288 19.70 11.68 -2.34
CA SER A 288 18.49 12.18 -2.95
C SER A 288 18.56 12.07 -4.47
N TYR A 289 17.41 11.92 -5.10
CA TYR A 289 17.26 12.18 -6.53
C TYR A 289 15.84 12.63 -6.83
N VAL A 290 15.73 13.45 -7.87
CA VAL A 290 14.48 14.04 -8.31
C VAL A 290 14.18 13.59 -9.73
N ASP A 291 12.98 13.07 -9.92
CA ASP A 291 12.41 12.69 -11.19
C ASP A 291 11.34 13.66 -11.63
N TYR A 292 11.27 13.87 -12.95
CA TYR A 292 10.24 14.67 -13.57
C TYR A 292 9.52 13.83 -14.60
N PHE A 293 8.19 13.88 -14.54
CA PHE A 293 7.25 13.15 -15.39
C PHE A 293 6.43 14.19 -16.17
N PRO A 294 6.94 14.69 -17.31
CA PRO A 294 6.28 15.73 -18.10
C PRO A 294 4.88 15.36 -18.60
N GLU A 295 4.64 14.11 -18.99
CA GLU A 295 3.32 13.67 -19.46
C GLU A 295 2.29 13.75 -18.33
N GLU A 296 2.69 13.38 -17.12
CA GLU A 296 1.86 13.40 -15.92
C GLU A 296 1.84 14.76 -15.18
N LYS A 297 2.64 15.74 -15.61
CA LYS A 297 2.80 17.05 -14.96
C LYS A 297 3.13 16.92 -13.45
N ARG A 298 3.94 15.92 -13.10
CA ARG A 298 4.37 15.65 -11.73
C ARG A 298 5.89 15.48 -11.65
N GLY A 299 6.43 15.76 -10.49
CA GLY A 299 7.79 15.41 -10.09
C GLY A 299 7.73 14.45 -8.91
N ARG A 300 8.79 13.72 -8.69
CA ARG A 300 8.95 12.83 -7.55
C ARG A 300 10.33 13.04 -6.98
N CYS A 301 10.43 13.12 -5.66
CA CYS A 301 11.69 13.23 -4.96
C CYS A 301 11.83 12.04 -4.02
N HIS A 302 12.97 11.36 -4.10
CA HIS A 302 13.36 10.32 -3.16
C HIS A 302 14.51 10.87 -2.32
N ILE A 303 14.43 10.69 -1.00
CA ILE A 303 15.47 11.10 -0.05
C ILE A 303 15.61 10.00 0.98
N TYR A 304 16.81 9.50 1.20
CA TYR A 304 17.04 8.51 2.24
C TYR A 304 18.43 8.61 2.82
N SER A 305 18.54 8.19 4.08
CA SER A 305 19.82 7.97 4.74
C SER A 305 20.42 6.62 4.33
N TYR A 306 21.73 6.59 4.13
CA TYR A 306 22.52 5.41 3.84
C TYR A 306 23.41 5.02 5.03
N PRO A 307 23.54 3.72 5.37
CA PRO A 307 22.85 2.57 4.77
C PRO A 307 21.35 2.55 5.11
N SER A 308 20.53 2.11 4.15
CA SER A 308 19.10 1.98 4.37
C SER A 308 18.71 0.55 4.76
N PHE A 309 17.84 0.43 5.78
CA PHE A 309 17.24 -0.83 6.22
C PHE A 309 15.81 -1.03 5.67
N MET A 310 15.43 -0.27 4.63
CA MET A 310 14.08 -0.36 4.08
C MET A 310 13.85 -1.74 3.41
N PRO A 311 12.72 -2.42 3.69
CA PRO A 311 12.41 -3.70 3.04
C PRO A 311 11.83 -3.54 1.62
N TYR A 312 11.33 -2.34 1.31
CA TYR A 312 10.67 -2.00 0.05
C TYR A 312 11.31 -0.76 -0.57
N TYR A 313 11.62 -0.82 -1.86
CA TYR A 313 12.05 0.33 -2.65
C TYR A 313 11.16 0.45 -3.90
N GLY A 314 10.15 1.31 -3.79
CA GLY A 314 9.19 1.51 -4.87
C GLY A 314 9.56 2.59 -5.85
N ASP A 315 9.02 2.46 -7.07
CA ASP A 315 8.86 3.54 -8.03
C ASP A 315 10.20 4.13 -8.53
N ILE A 316 11.17 3.25 -8.75
CA ILE A 316 12.50 3.56 -9.27
C ILE A 316 12.42 3.93 -10.76
N THR A 317 13.13 4.99 -11.14
CA THR A 317 13.21 5.54 -12.50
C THR A 317 14.61 5.35 -13.09
N ASN A 318 14.80 5.75 -14.36
CA ASN A 318 16.10 5.77 -15.02
C ASN A 318 17.14 6.68 -14.33
N ASN A 319 16.72 7.67 -13.52
CA ASN A 319 17.64 8.53 -12.79
C ASN A 319 18.20 7.89 -11.52
N PHE A 320 17.80 6.66 -11.20
CA PHE A 320 18.31 5.94 -10.05
C PHE A 320 19.85 5.84 -10.09
N PRO A 321 20.56 6.39 -9.09
CA PRO A 321 22.02 6.50 -9.13
C PRO A 321 22.73 5.15 -8.90
N GLY A 322 22.01 4.11 -8.49
CA GLY A 322 22.59 2.86 -8.01
C GLY A 322 22.83 2.90 -6.50
N GLY A 323 23.81 2.14 -6.02
CA GLY A 323 24.08 1.92 -4.59
C GLY A 323 23.82 0.46 -4.19
N LEU A 324 24.16 0.07 -2.97
CA LEU A 324 23.98 -1.31 -2.47
C LEU A 324 22.92 -1.36 -1.36
N PHE A 325 21.83 -2.06 -1.60
CA PHE A 325 20.67 -2.12 -0.70
C PHE A 325 20.41 -3.55 -0.24
N ASN A 326 21.17 -4.00 0.75
CA ASN A 326 21.14 -5.39 1.22
C ASN A 326 19.83 -5.79 1.94
N TYR A 327 19.01 -4.83 2.36
CA TYR A 327 17.78 -5.06 3.12
C TYR A 327 16.51 -4.99 2.28
N VAL A 328 16.59 -4.44 1.07
CA VAL A 328 15.46 -4.35 0.16
C VAL A 328 15.14 -5.74 -0.37
N ARG A 329 13.86 -6.12 -0.32
CA ARG A 329 13.31 -7.37 -0.85
C ARG A 329 12.32 -7.13 -1.97
N VAL A 330 11.60 -6.02 -1.92
CA VAL A 330 10.54 -5.71 -2.88
C VAL A 330 10.91 -4.42 -3.62
N VAL A 331 10.96 -4.50 -4.95
CA VAL A 331 11.32 -3.39 -5.83
C VAL A 331 10.23 -3.15 -6.85
N SER A 332 9.91 -1.87 -7.10
CA SER A 332 9.03 -1.47 -8.18
C SER A 332 9.73 -0.46 -9.10
N LEU A 333 9.63 -0.65 -10.40
CA LEU A 333 10.21 0.19 -11.44
C LEU A 333 9.07 0.90 -12.20
N CYS A 334 9.11 2.23 -12.29
CA CYS A 334 8.11 2.99 -13.02
C CYS A 334 8.68 4.29 -13.58
N ASP A 335 8.61 4.46 -14.90
CA ASP A 335 9.12 5.64 -15.60
C ASP A 335 8.29 5.98 -16.85
N GLU A 336 8.35 7.24 -17.30
CA GLU A 336 7.84 7.72 -18.59
C GLU A 336 8.81 7.42 -19.74
N TYR A 337 10.08 7.16 -19.42
CA TYR A 337 11.13 6.79 -20.38
C TYR A 337 11.38 5.28 -20.40
N PRO A 338 11.78 4.69 -21.54
CA PRO A 338 12.11 3.27 -21.62
C PRO A 338 13.20 2.81 -20.64
N PHE A 339 13.12 1.57 -20.18
CA PHE A 339 14.18 0.93 -19.40
C PHE A 339 15.08 0.06 -20.30
N GLU A 340 16.32 0.45 -20.50
CA GLU A 340 17.26 -0.34 -21.29
C GLU A 340 17.87 -1.50 -20.47
N HIS A 341 18.50 -2.47 -21.14
CA HIS A 341 19.10 -3.65 -20.50
C HIS A 341 20.06 -3.28 -19.35
N GLU A 342 20.89 -2.24 -19.56
CA GLU A 342 21.85 -1.71 -18.60
C GLU A 342 21.18 -1.19 -17.32
N PHE A 343 19.94 -0.73 -17.42
CA PHE A 343 19.16 -0.32 -16.25
C PHE A 343 18.85 -1.54 -15.37
N PHE A 344 18.34 -2.63 -15.95
CA PHE A 344 18.07 -3.86 -15.21
C PHE A 344 19.34 -4.47 -14.59
N LEU A 345 20.49 -4.35 -15.27
CA LEU A 345 21.80 -4.71 -14.70
C LEU A 345 22.13 -3.88 -13.45
N ARG A 346 21.89 -2.56 -13.50
CA ARG A 346 22.06 -1.68 -12.33
C ARG A 346 21.12 -2.08 -11.20
N ILE A 347 19.86 -2.39 -11.50
CA ILE A 347 18.87 -2.83 -10.51
C ILE A 347 19.34 -4.11 -9.81
N VAL A 348 19.74 -5.17 -10.53
CA VAL A 348 20.15 -6.43 -9.87
C VAL A 348 21.42 -6.25 -9.02
N GLN A 349 22.34 -5.38 -9.44
CA GLN A 349 23.55 -5.06 -8.68
C GLN A 349 23.22 -4.28 -7.41
N SER A 350 22.22 -3.40 -7.48
CA SER A 350 21.78 -2.61 -6.34
C SER A 350 20.96 -3.38 -5.32
N PHE A 351 20.21 -4.40 -5.76
CA PHE A 351 19.30 -5.17 -4.93
C PHE A 351 19.62 -6.67 -5.00
N PRO A 352 20.77 -7.11 -4.43
CA PRO A 352 21.26 -8.48 -4.61
C PRO A 352 20.34 -9.55 -3.98
N PHE A 353 19.47 -9.16 -3.04
CA PHE A 353 18.53 -10.05 -2.34
C PHE A 353 17.06 -9.75 -2.70
N MET A 354 16.80 -9.13 -3.85
CA MET A 354 15.45 -8.83 -4.31
C MET A 354 14.64 -10.12 -4.53
N GLU A 355 13.50 -10.20 -3.85
CA GLU A 355 12.54 -11.30 -3.90
C GLU A 355 11.34 -10.98 -4.80
N GLU A 356 10.96 -9.72 -4.90
CA GLU A 356 9.81 -9.29 -5.71
C GLU A 356 10.20 -8.11 -6.61
N LEU A 357 9.87 -8.20 -7.90
CA LEU A 357 10.08 -7.15 -8.88
C LEU A 357 8.78 -6.84 -9.63
N THR A 358 8.32 -5.60 -9.51
CA THR A 358 7.23 -5.06 -10.32
C THR A 358 7.78 -4.09 -11.37
N VAL A 359 7.38 -4.26 -12.62
CA VAL A 359 7.75 -3.32 -13.70
C VAL A 359 6.50 -2.66 -14.26
N ILE A 360 6.51 -1.34 -14.35
CA ILE A 360 5.40 -0.53 -14.88
C ILE A 360 5.98 0.46 -15.89
N ASN A 361 6.01 0.05 -17.16
CA ASN A 361 6.49 0.93 -18.23
C ASN A 361 5.85 0.54 -19.56
N ARG A 362 5.10 1.48 -20.15
CA ARG A 362 4.36 1.23 -21.40
C ARG A 362 5.16 1.59 -22.65
N LYS A 363 6.32 2.25 -22.52
CA LYS A 363 7.19 2.57 -23.64
C LYS A 363 8.12 1.39 -23.91
N GLY A 364 8.23 0.95 -25.16
CA GLY A 364 9.18 -0.09 -25.55
C GLY A 364 10.64 0.38 -25.46
N GLN A 365 11.57 -0.56 -25.40
CA GLN A 365 13.01 -0.29 -25.37
C GLN A 365 13.42 0.40 -26.67
N ASN A 366 14.24 1.46 -26.60
CA ASN A 366 14.73 2.14 -27.79
C ASN A 366 15.83 1.30 -28.44
N ASP A 367 16.76 0.85 -27.61
CA ASP A 367 17.83 -0.03 -28.00
C ASP A 367 17.37 -1.47 -27.79
N LYS A 368 16.37 -1.88 -28.58
CA LYS A 368 16.18 -3.30 -28.84
C LYS A 368 17.54 -3.78 -29.27
N GLN A 369 18.24 -4.55 -28.43
CA GLN A 369 19.54 -5.11 -28.73
C GLN A 369 19.38 -5.95 -30.00
N SER A 370 19.40 -5.26 -31.14
CA SER A 370 19.30 -5.85 -32.43
C SER A 370 20.57 -6.64 -32.50
N TYR A 371 20.42 -7.91 -32.82
CA TYR A 371 21.46 -8.84 -33.24
C TYR A 371 22.25 -8.29 -34.46
N LYS A 372 22.70 -7.03 -34.45
CA LYS A 372 23.76 -6.50 -35.29
C LYS A 372 25.06 -7.03 -34.71
N SER A 373 25.22 -8.34 -34.90
CA SER A 373 26.44 -8.98 -35.32
C SER A 373 27.32 -7.95 -36.04
N ASN A 374 28.32 -7.44 -35.32
CA ASN A 374 29.63 -7.13 -35.86
C ASN A 374 30.59 -6.95 -34.69
N ASN A 375 31.18 -8.08 -34.27
CA ASN A 375 32.50 -8.24 -33.66
C ASN A 375 32.88 -7.51 -32.36
N ASP A 376 32.07 -6.59 -31.81
CA ASP A 376 32.35 -6.03 -30.50
C ASP A 376 31.73 -6.90 -29.39
N SER A 377 32.61 -7.74 -28.85
CA SER A 377 32.46 -8.63 -27.68
C SER A 377 32.07 -7.95 -26.36
N ARG A 378 31.23 -6.91 -26.39
CA ARG A 378 30.42 -6.53 -25.22
C ARG A 378 29.33 -7.58 -25.08
N ILE A 379 29.72 -8.72 -24.54
CA ILE A 379 28.84 -9.77 -24.06
C ILE A 379 27.76 -9.08 -23.22
N SER A 380 26.55 -8.97 -23.76
CA SER A 380 25.36 -8.58 -23.00
C SER A 380 25.28 -9.58 -21.84
N SER A 381 25.64 -9.11 -20.65
CA SER A 381 25.80 -9.99 -19.50
C SER A 381 24.43 -10.46 -19.08
N VAL A 382 24.19 -11.77 -19.18
CA VAL A 382 22.94 -12.38 -18.71
C VAL A 382 22.66 -11.95 -17.27
N ILE A 383 21.52 -11.30 -17.04
CA ILE A 383 21.11 -10.80 -15.74
C ILE A 383 20.62 -11.97 -14.90
N LYS A 384 21.26 -12.21 -13.75
CA LYS A 384 20.91 -13.33 -12.86
C LYS A 384 20.12 -12.83 -11.65
N TYR A 385 18.83 -13.13 -11.63
CA TYR A 385 17.96 -12.85 -10.50
C TYR A 385 17.97 -14.04 -9.53
N SER A 386 18.89 -14.00 -8.57
CA SER A 386 19.18 -15.16 -7.71
C SER A 386 18.19 -15.39 -6.58
N PHE A 387 17.37 -14.40 -6.22
CA PHE A 387 16.41 -14.51 -5.10
C PHE A 387 14.99 -14.15 -5.52
N LEU A 388 14.78 -13.85 -6.81
CA LEU A 388 13.49 -13.41 -7.30
C LEU A 388 12.50 -14.57 -7.26
N ASN A 389 11.44 -14.38 -6.48
CA ASN A 389 10.33 -15.30 -6.30
C ASN A 389 9.05 -14.76 -6.96
N GLU A 390 8.95 -13.45 -7.18
CA GLU A 390 7.78 -12.82 -7.81
C GLU A 390 8.20 -11.80 -8.88
N LEU A 391 7.58 -11.88 -10.05
CA LEU A 391 7.77 -10.95 -11.16
C LEU A 391 6.41 -10.48 -11.70
N ASP A 392 6.12 -9.19 -11.57
CA ASP A 392 4.89 -8.58 -12.07
C ASP A 392 5.15 -7.73 -13.33
N LEU A 393 4.58 -8.19 -14.44
CA LEU A 393 4.65 -7.60 -15.78
C LEU A 393 3.25 -7.28 -16.33
N LEU A 394 2.25 -7.02 -15.48
CA LEU A 394 0.89 -6.73 -15.95
C LEU A 394 0.78 -5.42 -16.75
N ASN A 395 1.63 -4.44 -16.43
CA ASN A 395 1.55 -3.08 -16.95
C ASN A 395 2.79 -2.67 -17.77
N VAL A 396 3.37 -3.62 -18.50
CA VAL A 396 4.57 -3.39 -19.31
C VAL A 396 4.33 -3.47 -20.82
N HIS A 397 5.23 -2.88 -21.58
CA HIS A 397 5.41 -3.17 -23.00
C HIS A 397 6.01 -4.56 -23.23
N ASP A 398 5.70 -5.19 -24.37
CA ASP A 398 6.14 -6.55 -24.70
C ASP A 398 7.67 -6.72 -24.71
N ASP A 399 8.43 -5.66 -25.03
CA ASP A 399 9.90 -5.68 -25.00
C ASP A 399 10.47 -6.07 -23.62
N TYR A 400 9.82 -5.66 -22.53
CA TYR A 400 10.25 -6.05 -21.18
C TYR A 400 9.94 -7.51 -20.88
N ILE A 401 8.83 -8.03 -21.42
CA ILE A 401 8.52 -9.45 -21.31
C ILE A 401 9.58 -10.26 -22.09
N GLU A 402 10.03 -9.79 -23.25
CA GLU A 402 11.17 -10.40 -23.95
C GLU A 402 12.46 -10.33 -23.12
N GLU A 403 12.75 -9.18 -22.49
CA GLU A 403 13.91 -8.99 -21.61
C GLU A 403 14.00 -10.04 -20.50
N PHE A 404 12.86 -10.35 -19.87
CA PHE A 404 12.77 -11.30 -18.77
C PHE A 404 12.65 -12.76 -19.23
N LEU A 405 11.88 -13.03 -20.29
CA LEU A 405 11.63 -14.40 -20.71
C LEU A 405 12.73 -14.97 -21.61
N PHE A 406 13.55 -14.16 -22.28
CA PHE A 406 14.63 -14.67 -23.12
C PHE A 406 15.79 -15.15 -22.24
N ASP A 407 16.17 -16.41 -22.40
CA ASP A 407 17.27 -17.00 -21.66
C ASP A 407 18.65 -16.41 -21.97
N THR A 408 18.79 -15.79 -23.15
CA THR A 408 19.99 -15.06 -23.55
C THR A 408 20.17 -13.73 -22.82
N LYS A 409 19.13 -13.24 -22.14
CA LYS A 409 19.13 -11.93 -21.47
C LYS A 409 19.02 -12.06 -19.97
N THR A 410 18.15 -12.94 -19.51
CA THR A 410 17.83 -13.09 -18.09
C THR A 410 17.87 -14.55 -17.68
N TYR A 411 18.24 -14.79 -16.43
CA TYR A 411 18.18 -16.09 -15.80
C TYR A 411 17.49 -16.00 -14.43
N PHE A 412 16.42 -16.77 -14.25
CA PHE A 412 15.73 -16.96 -12.98
C PHE A 412 16.22 -18.20 -12.23
N GLN A 413 16.01 -18.23 -10.92
CA GLN A 413 15.91 -19.48 -10.18
C GLN A 413 14.54 -20.15 -10.41
N ASN A 414 14.38 -21.40 -9.96
CA ASN A 414 13.10 -22.07 -10.00
C ASN A 414 12.14 -21.43 -8.98
N ASN A 415 10.84 -21.64 -9.18
CA ASN A 415 9.76 -21.21 -8.28
C ASN A 415 9.39 -19.73 -8.35
N VAL A 416 9.47 -19.14 -9.55
CA VAL A 416 8.98 -17.77 -9.76
C VAL A 416 7.46 -17.78 -9.98
N LEU A 417 6.77 -16.86 -9.31
CA LEU A 417 5.42 -16.40 -9.64
C LEU A 417 5.51 -15.30 -10.70
N LEU A 418 4.90 -15.53 -11.86
CA LEU A 418 4.84 -14.55 -12.96
C LEU A 418 3.42 -14.01 -13.11
N ARG A 419 3.24 -12.69 -13.00
CA ARG A 419 1.99 -12.00 -13.36
C ARG A 419 2.12 -11.32 -14.71
N ILE A 420 1.24 -11.65 -15.66
CA ILE A 420 1.34 -11.15 -17.04
C ILE A 420 -0.01 -11.12 -17.74
N LYS A 421 -0.13 -10.28 -18.79
CA LYS A 421 -1.29 -10.31 -19.70
C LYS A 421 -1.21 -11.48 -20.66
N CYS A 422 -2.32 -12.20 -20.83
CA CYS A 422 -2.46 -13.30 -21.79
C CYS A 422 -1.95 -12.96 -23.19
N GLU A 423 -2.46 -11.84 -23.73
CA GLU A 423 -2.16 -11.43 -25.11
C GLU A 423 -0.67 -11.09 -25.30
N SER A 424 -0.06 -10.40 -24.32
CA SER A 424 1.37 -10.07 -24.37
C SER A 424 2.23 -11.33 -24.29
N LEU A 425 1.86 -12.27 -23.42
CA LEU A 425 2.55 -13.56 -23.31
C LEU A 425 2.47 -14.35 -24.63
N GLN A 426 1.29 -14.41 -25.27
CA GLN A 426 1.14 -15.04 -26.59
C GLN A 426 1.99 -14.38 -27.66
N ARG A 427 2.02 -13.05 -27.73
CA ARG A 427 2.84 -12.33 -28.73
C ARG A 427 4.33 -12.62 -28.55
N VAL A 428 4.84 -12.53 -27.33
CA VAL A 428 6.28 -12.75 -27.04
C VAL A 428 6.71 -14.20 -27.25
N THR A 429 5.88 -15.15 -26.84
CA THR A 429 6.16 -16.59 -27.00
C THR A 429 5.83 -17.13 -28.39
N HIS A 430 5.32 -16.29 -29.29
CA HIS A 430 4.79 -16.67 -30.61
C HIS A 430 3.78 -17.83 -30.49
N ASN A 431 2.74 -17.62 -29.69
CA ASN A 431 1.75 -18.64 -29.32
C ASN A 431 2.42 -19.91 -28.75
N PHE A 432 3.36 -19.73 -27.82
CA PHE A 432 4.04 -20.83 -27.13
C PHE A 432 4.88 -21.75 -28.04
N THR A 433 5.46 -21.19 -29.11
CA THR A 433 6.32 -21.96 -30.04
C THR A 433 7.79 -21.49 -30.05
N ARG A 434 8.12 -20.43 -29.30
CA ARG A 434 9.41 -19.75 -29.39
C ARG A 434 10.46 -20.25 -28.39
N ASP A 435 11.19 -21.32 -28.74
CA ASP A 435 12.13 -22.03 -27.86
C ASP A 435 13.04 -21.16 -26.95
N ILE A 436 13.53 -20.01 -27.42
CA ILE A 436 14.41 -19.10 -26.63
C ILE A 436 13.77 -18.60 -25.32
N THR A 437 12.43 -18.60 -25.23
CA THR A 437 11.74 -18.23 -23.97
C THR A 437 11.39 -19.41 -23.09
N ARG A 438 11.44 -20.62 -23.66
CA ARG A 438 10.98 -21.84 -22.99
C ARG A 438 11.78 -22.14 -21.74
N MET A 439 13.10 -21.94 -21.76
CA MET A 439 13.93 -22.25 -20.59
C MET A 439 13.53 -21.43 -19.36
N ASN A 440 13.29 -20.12 -19.48
CA ASN A 440 12.84 -19.34 -18.33
C ASN A 440 11.37 -19.63 -17.98
N CYS A 441 10.49 -19.88 -18.95
CA CYS A 441 9.11 -20.28 -18.69
C CYS A 441 9.01 -21.58 -17.87
N THR A 442 9.90 -22.55 -18.08
CA THR A 442 9.90 -23.81 -17.29
C THR A 442 10.26 -23.63 -15.81
N LYS A 443 10.82 -22.48 -15.43
CA LYS A 443 11.17 -22.14 -14.04
C LYS A 443 10.03 -21.47 -13.28
N ILE A 444 8.98 -21.05 -13.98
CA ILE A 444 7.77 -20.46 -13.41
C ILE A 444 6.95 -21.58 -12.75
N ASN A 445 6.65 -21.42 -11.47
CA ASN A 445 5.84 -22.38 -10.69
C ASN A 445 4.41 -21.89 -10.48
N GLU A 446 4.17 -20.59 -10.61
CA GLU A 446 2.84 -20.01 -10.59
C GLU A 446 2.73 -18.94 -11.68
N LEU A 447 1.67 -19.02 -12.46
CA LEU A 447 1.42 -18.12 -13.58
C LEU A 447 0.03 -17.50 -13.40
N GLU A 448 0.00 -16.21 -13.09
CA GLU A 448 -1.22 -15.43 -12.98
C GLU A 448 -1.45 -14.65 -14.27
N LEU A 449 -2.53 -15.00 -14.97
CA LEU A 449 -2.87 -14.43 -16.28
C LEU A 449 -4.03 -13.46 -16.16
N SER A 450 -3.83 -12.23 -16.64
CA SER A 450 -4.91 -11.26 -16.84
C SER A 450 -5.38 -11.23 -18.30
N GLY A 451 -6.67 -11.00 -18.51
CA GLY A 451 -7.30 -10.94 -19.82
C GLY A 451 -8.14 -12.18 -20.16
N GLU A 452 -8.43 -12.38 -21.44
CA GLU A 452 -9.22 -13.53 -21.89
C GLU A 452 -8.45 -14.84 -21.63
N PRO A 453 -9.11 -15.87 -21.05
CA PRO A 453 -8.45 -17.14 -20.78
C PRO A 453 -7.95 -17.81 -22.06
N ILE A 454 -6.70 -18.26 -22.03
CA ILE A 454 -6.14 -19.09 -23.10
C ILE A 454 -6.37 -20.54 -22.73
N CYS A 455 -7.17 -21.25 -23.54
CA CYS A 455 -7.25 -22.69 -23.48
C CYS A 455 -6.38 -23.27 -24.59
N SER A 456 -5.15 -23.65 -24.27
CA SER A 456 -4.22 -24.25 -25.22
C SER A 456 -3.33 -25.27 -24.51
N ASP A 457 -3.27 -26.49 -25.03
CA ASP A 457 -2.35 -27.53 -24.55
C ASP A 457 -0.89 -27.04 -24.60
N SER A 458 -0.57 -26.20 -25.59
CA SER A 458 0.75 -25.59 -25.75
C SER A 458 1.14 -24.69 -24.57
N LEU A 459 0.19 -24.02 -23.92
CA LEU A 459 0.46 -23.24 -22.71
C LEU A 459 0.94 -24.15 -21.57
N GLN A 460 0.26 -25.28 -21.36
CA GLN A 460 0.63 -26.26 -20.33
C GLN A 460 1.99 -26.89 -20.62
N GLU A 461 2.31 -27.18 -21.88
CA GLU A 461 3.64 -27.69 -22.27
C GLU A 461 4.75 -26.64 -22.09
N TYR A 462 4.44 -25.36 -22.29
CA TYR A 462 5.38 -24.26 -22.10
C TYR A 462 5.70 -24.00 -20.63
N PHE A 463 4.69 -24.20 -19.77
CA PHE A 463 4.73 -23.98 -18.33
C PHE A 463 4.44 -25.29 -17.59
N SER A 464 5.23 -26.33 -17.89
CA SER A 464 4.96 -27.72 -17.48
C SER A 464 4.77 -27.94 -15.97
N TYR A 465 5.33 -27.05 -15.14
CA TYR A 465 5.25 -27.14 -13.67
C TYR A 465 4.40 -26.04 -13.05
N ALA A 466 3.91 -25.08 -13.84
CA ALA A 466 3.22 -23.93 -13.27
C ALA A 466 1.77 -24.25 -12.89
N ARG A 467 1.35 -23.72 -11.74
CA ARG A 467 -0.06 -23.55 -11.42
C ARG A 467 -0.56 -22.31 -12.15
N ILE A 468 -1.49 -22.50 -13.08
CA ILE A 468 -2.05 -21.42 -13.88
C ILE A 468 -3.34 -20.94 -13.20
N SER A 469 -3.43 -19.64 -12.95
CA SER A 469 -4.63 -19.02 -12.38
C SER A 469 -5.01 -17.76 -13.17
N TYR A 470 -6.32 -17.46 -13.14
CA TYR A 470 -6.90 -16.27 -13.75
C TYR A 470 -7.57 -15.48 -12.62
N PRO A 471 -6.94 -14.42 -12.09
CA PRO A 471 -7.59 -13.58 -11.10
C PRO A 471 -8.91 -13.05 -11.68
N LEU A 472 -9.98 -13.19 -10.90
CA LEU A 472 -11.27 -12.63 -11.24
C LEU A 472 -11.11 -11.12 -11.36
N ILE A 473 -11.26 -10.59 -12.58
CA ILE A 473 -11.37 -9.16 -12.82
C ILE A 473 -12.65 -8.70 -12.12
N ILE A 474 -12.50 -7.93 -11.04
CA ILE A 474 -13.60 -7.31 -10.28
C ILE A 474 -13.95 -5.98 -10.94
#